data_AF-A0A8T6P4I0-F1
#
_entry.id   AF-A0A8T6P4I0-F1
#
_cell.length_a   1.000
_cell.length_b   1.000
_cell.length_c   1.000
_cell.angle_alpha   90.00
_cell.angle_beta   90.00
_cell.angle_gamma   90.00
#
_symmetry.space_group_name_H-M   'P 1'
#
loop_
_entity.id
_entity.type
_entity.pdbx_description
1 polymer ?
#
loop_
_entity_poly.entity_id
_entity_poly.type
_entity_poly.pdbx_seq_one_letter_code
_entity_poly.pdbx_strand_id
1 'polypeptide(L)'
;MKYSDFNLYISPRGEEYNARIDSIAGQASANFKLPYSQTELDEFLMFARKPRWAASVIQAAQAFGGRLFDTIFQGELHSVLRASQATAGKEGLRIRLHLLDVPELGELPWEFLYDQSRDTFFVLSTETPIVRFMDLSEPVHPLGIEPPLRIIAMLSNPSDYAQLDVEKEWNRLNEGLKDLIEEGAVELTRTESATFAELQTALRKNDYHVFHYIGHGVYDDSADDGALVFTNEEGKGNPISSSFMATLLDDHQAMRVAFLNSCEGARVSDTKA
;
A
#
# COMPACT_ATOMS: atom_id res chain seq x y z
N MET A 1 6.30 -0.55 -18.87
CA MET A 1 7.36 -1.58 -18.84
C MET A 1 6.69 -2.94 -18.64
N LYS A 2 7.17 -4.00 -19.29
CA LYS A 2 6.68 -5.36 -19.06
C LYS A 2 7.46 -5.97 -17.89
N TYR A 3 6.78 -6.72 -17.03
CA TYR A 3 7.39 -7.35 -15.86
C TYR A 3 7.23 -8.87 -15.90
N SER A 4 8.30 -9.57 -15.52
CA SER A 4 8.24 -10.97 -15.09
C SER A 4 7.97 -11.04 -13.59
N ASP A 5 7.18 -12.03 -13.17
CA ASP A 5 6.83 -12.19 -11.76
C ASP A 5 7.89 -12.98 -10.99
N PHE A 6 8.22 -12.47 -9.81
CA PHE A 6 9.02 -13.12 -8.78
C PHE A 6 8.15 -13.25 -7.54
N ASN A 7 7.54 -14.42 -7.35
CA ASN A 7 6.61 -14.67 -6.25
C ASN A 7 7.41 -15.14 -5.04
N LEU A 8 7.39 -14.34 -3.97
CA LEU A 8 7.95 -14.69 -2.67
C LEU A 8 6.81 -15.04 -1.73
N TYR A 9 6.64 -16.35 -1.49
CA TYR A 9 5.71 -16.89 -0.51
C TYR A 9 6.38 -16.99 0.84
N ILE A 10 5.71 -16.51 1.88
CA ILE A 10 6.16 -16.70 3.26
C ILE A 10 5.04 -17.39 4.04
N SER A 11 5.39 -18.49 4.71
CA SER A 11 4.46 -19.28 5.52
C SER A 11 5.06 -19.59 6.89
N PRO A 12 4.24 -19.77 7.94
CA PRO A 12 4.75 -20.06 9.29
C PRO A 12 5.42 -21.45 9.33
N ARG A 13 6.49 -21.58 10.12
CA ARG A 13 7.20 -22.84 10.35
C ARG A 13 7.72 -22.91 11.80
N GLY A 14 6.85 -23.22 12.74
CA GLY A 14 7.21 -23.25 14.16
C GLY A 14 7.54 -21.85 14.67
N GLU A 15 8.74 -21.66 15.23
CA GLU A 15 9.27 -20.33 15.61
C GLU A 15 10.02 -19.63 14.46
N GLU A 16 9.98 -20.20 13.26
CA GLU A 16 10.61 -19.70 12.05
C GLU A 16 9.55 -19.42 10.98
N TYR A 17 10.02 -18.89 9.86
CA TYR A 17 9.26 -18.74 8.65
C TYR A 17 9.91 -19.58 7.55
N ASN A 18 9.10 -20.07 6.61
CA ASN A 18 9.60 -20.63 5.36
C ASN A 18 9.39 -19.60 4.24
N ALA A 19 10.47 -19.20 3.58
CA ALA A 19 10.42 -18.45 2.34
C ALA A 19 10.51 -19.41 1.16
N ARG A 20 9.60 -19.28 0.19
CA ARG A 20 9.61 -20.02 -1.07
C ARG A 20 9.50 -19.05 -2.24
N ILE A 21 10.40 -19.18 -3.20
CA ILE A 21 10.39 -18.41 -4.45
C ILE A 21 9.80 -19.27 -5.57
N ASP A 22 8.96 -18.64 -6.40
CA ASP A 22 8.58 -19.14 -7.73
C ASP A 22 8.76 -18.02 -8.76
N SER A 23 9.60 -18.27 -9.77
CA SER A 23 10.08 -17.25 -10.71
C SER A 23 10.46 -17.82 -12.07
N ILE A 24 10.74 -16.92 -13.02
CA ILE A 24 11.26 -17.28 -14.35
C ILE A 24 12.60 -18.04 -14.31
N ALA A 25 13.39 -17.93 -13.23
CA ALA A 25 14.67 -18.62 -13.09
C ALA A 25 14.59 -19.91 -12.27
N GLY A 26 13.39 -20.31 -11.84
CA GLY A 26 13.13 -21.51 -11.08
C GLY A 26 12.58 -21.25 -9.69
N GLN A 27 12.64 -22.30 -8.86
CA GLN A 27 12.06 -22.36 -7.53
C GLN A 27 13.15 -22.65 -6.50
N ALA A 28 13.02 -22.07 -5.31
CA ALA A 28 13.88 -22.36 -4.17
C ALA A 28 13.10 -22.13 -2.87
N SER A 29 13.50 -22.79 -1.78
CA SER A 29 12.93 -22.54 -0.46
C SER A 29 14.01 -22.60 0.63
N ALA A 30 13.85 -21.76 1.65
CA ALA A 30 14.69 -21.80 2.84
C ALA A 30 13.91 -21.31 4.06
N ASN A 31 14.36 -21.72 5.24
CA ASN A 31 13.82 -21.17 6.48
C ASN A 31 14.61 -19.95 6.93
N PHE A 32 13.95 -19.07 7.65
CA PHE A 32 14.60 -17.95 8.30
C PHE A 32 13.87 -17.57 9.60
N LYS A 33 14.58 -16.88 10.49
CA LYS A 33 14.01 -16.16 11.63
C LYS A 33 14.14 -14.68 11.35
N LEU A 34 13.18 -13.87 11.78
CA LEU A 34 13.32 -12.41 11.65
C LEU A 34 14.59 -11.93 12.35
N PRO A 35 15.32 -10.98 11.75
CA PRO A 35 16.57 -10.48 12.33
C PRO A 35 16.32 -9.39 13.38
N TYR A 36 15.08 -9.21 13.81
CA TYR A 36 14.63 -8.17 14.74
C TYR A 36 13.74 -8.76 15.83
N SER A 37 13.90 -8.23 17.03
CA SER A 37 12.85 -8.25 18.05
C SER A 37 11.72 -7.27 17.71
N GLN A 38 10.54 -7.44 18.32
CA GLN A 38 9.45 -6.48 18.18
C GLN A 38 9.87 -5.05 18.59
N THR A 39 10.67 -4.94 19.66
CA THR A 39 11.18 -3.64 20.13
C THR A 39 12.06 -2.95 19.10
N GLU A 40 12.96 -3.68 18.42
CA GLU A 40 13.78 -3.10 17.34
C GLU A 40 12.93 -2.62 16.16
N LEU A 41 11.87 -3.36 15.83
CA LEU A 41 10.94 -2.97 14.77
C LEU A 41 10.19 -1.68 15.13
N ASP A 42 9.62 -1.61 16.34
CA ASP A 42 8.89 -0.44 16.84
C ASP A 42 9.78 0.82 16.88
N GLU A 43 11.03 0.67 17.36
CA GLU A 43 12.01 1.74 17.37
C GLU A 43 12.33 2.25 15.97
N PHE A 44 12.52 1.34 15.00
CA PHE A 44 12.76 1.70 13.61
C PHE A 44 11.56 2.41 12.99
N LEU A 45 10.34 1.90 13.18
CA LEU A 45 9.12 2.52 12.65
C LEU A 45 8.89 3.91 13.24
N MET A 46 9.08 4.08 14.55
CA MET A 46 8.99 5.41 15.19
C MET A 46 10.03 6.39 14.63
N PHE A 47 11.22 5.90 14.31
CA PHE A 47 12.27 6.69 13.71
C PHE A 47 11.98 7.04 12.24
N ALA A 48 11.52 6.10 11.43
CA ALA A 48 11.19 6.27 10.02
C ALA A 48 10.03 7.25 9.78
N ARG A 49 9.09 7.35 10.73
CA ARG A 49 7.98 8.33 10.71
C ARG A 49 8.42 9.79 10.88
N LYS A 50 9.68 10.06 11.28
CA LYS A 50 10.15 11.43 11.50
C LYS A 50 10.49 12.10 10.16
N PRO A 51 9.99 13.32 9.87
CA PRO A 51 10.15 14.01 8.58
C PRO A 51 11.57 14.58 8.34
N ARG A 52 12.63 13.92 8.80
CA ARG A 52 14.01 14.38 8.64
C ARG A 52 14.75 13.52 7.63
N TRP A 53 14.99 14.06 6.44
CA TRP A 53 15.90 13.52 5.43
C TRP A 53 17.38 13.67 5.83
N ALA A 54 17.72 13.26 7.05
CA ALA A 54 19.10 13.23 7.51
C ALA A 54 19.80 11.99 6.96
N ALA A 55 21.10 12.08 6.66
CA ALA A 55 21.91 10.94 6.24
C ALA A 55 21.83 9.75 7.23
N SER A 56 21.60 10.04 8.52
CA SER A 56 21.38 9.03 9.55
C SER A 56 20.11 8.19 9.33
N VAL A 57 19.08 8.75 8.70
CA VAL A 57 17.86 7.99 8.36
C VAL A 57 18.13 6.99 7.27
N ILE A 58 18.87 7.40 6.23
CA ILE A 58 19.25 6.52 5.13
C ILE A 58 20.14 5.39 5.65
N GLN A 59 21.12 5.68 6.50
CA GLN A 59 21.99 4.64 7.09
C GLN A 59 21.20 3.64 7.94
N ALA A 60 20.26 4.11 8.76
CA ALA A 60 19.39 3.23 9.53
C ALA A 60 18.50 2.36 8.63
N ALA A 61 17.95 2.95 7.57
CA ALA A 61 17.15 2.24 6.56
C ALA A 61 17.98 1.22 5.79
N GLN A 62 19.24 1.51 5.44
CA GLN A 62 20.16 0.56 4.81
C GLN A 62 20.51 -0.59 5.76
N ALA A 63 20.76 -0.29 7.04
CA ALA A 63 21.08 -1.32 8.04
C ALA A 63 19.88 -2.24 8.32
N PHE A 64 18.68 -1.68 8.45
CA PHE A 64 17.44 -2.44 8.55
C PHE A 64 17.17 -3.21 7.25
N GLY A 65 17.12 -2.53 6.12
CA GLY A 65 16.91 -3.15 4.82
C GLY A 65 17.85 -4.31 4.50
N GLY A 66 19.13 -4.12 4.84
CA GLY A 66 20.20 -5.07 4.58
C GLY A 66 20.09 -6.31 5.46
N ARG A 67 19.86 -6.13 6.77
CA ARG A 67 19.61 -7.27 7.67
C ARG A 67 18.41 -8.10 7.21
N LEU A 68 17.31 -7.45 6.80
CA LEU A 68 16.12 -8.14 6.29
C LEU A 68 16.41 -8.89 4.99
N PHE A 69 17.11 -8.24 4.04
CA PHE A 69 17.50 -8.84 2.77
C PHE A 69 18.40 -10.06 2.97
N ASP A 70 19.48 -9.93 3.74
CA ASP A 70 20.45 -11.00 3.96
C ASP A 70 19.84 -12.19 4.70
N THR A 71 18.83 -11.95 5.53
CA THR A 71 18.10 -13.01 6.25
C THR A 71 17.22 -13.84 5.32
N ILE A 72 16.51 -13.18 4.39
CA ILE A 72 15.57 -13.85 3.49
C ILE A 72 16.32 -14.44 2.30
N PHE A 73 17.17 -13.66 1.64
CA PHE A 73 17.89 -14.05 0.43
C PHE A 73 19.25 -14.65 0.79
N GLN A 74 19.22 -15.86 1.34
CA GLN A 74 20.39 -16.68 1.61
C GLN A 74 20.46 -17.90 0.69
N GLY A 75 21.67 -18.38 0.41
CA GLY A 75 21.92 -19.60 -0.36
C GLY A 75 21.20 -19.64 -1.71
N GLU A 76 20.33 -20.65 -1.89
CA GLU A 76 19.58 -20.85 -3.14
C GLU A 76 18.59 -19.71 -3.42
N LEU A 77 17.98 -19.11 -2.39
CA LEU A 77 17.05 -18.00 -2.58
C LEU A 77 17.74 -16.78 -3.20
N HIS A 78 18.97 -16.47 -2.75
CA HIS A 78 19.80 -15.43 -3.34
C HIS A 78 20.16 -15.74 -4.79
N SER A 79 20.55 -16.99 -5.04
CA SER A 79 20.94 -17.46 -6.37
C SER A 79 19.78 -17.34 -7.37
N VAL A 80 18.57 -17.74 -6.98
CA VAL A 80 17.35 -17.60 -7.81
C VAL A 80 16.98 -16.14 -8.02
N LEU A 81 17.10 -15.28 -7.00
CA LEU A 81 16.90 -13.83 -7.17
C LEU A 81 17.85 -13.24 -8.23
N ARG A 82 19.15 -13.54 -8.14
CA ARG A 82 20.16 -13.04 -9.09
C ARG A 82 19.92 -13.56 -10.50
N ALA A 83 19.61 -14.85 -10.63
CA ALA A 83 19.29 -15.46 -11.91
C ALA A 83 18.01 -14.86 -12.52
N SER A 84 16.98 -14.58 -11.70
CA SER A 84 15.74 -13.94 -12.14
C SER A 84 15.97 -12.52 -12.63
N GLN A 85 16.75 -11.71 -11.90
CA GLN A 85 17.12 -10.36 -12.33
C GLN A 85 17.89 -10.37 -13.66
N ALA A 86 18.85 -11.29 -13.81
CA ALA A 86 19.62 -11.42 -15.05
C ALA A 86 18.75 -11.88 -16.23
N THR A 87 17.80 -12.79 -15.99
CA THR A 87 16.91 -13.34 -17.03
C THR A 87 15.84 -12.34 -17.47
N ALA A 88 15.29 -11.55 -16.54
CA ALA A 88 14.31 -10.51 -16.84
C ALA A 88 14.93 -9.46 -17.79
N GLY A 89 16.19 -9.10 -17.57
CA GLY A 89 16.97 -8.26 -18.49
C GLY A 89 16.34 -6.88 -18.68
N LYS A 90 15.81 -6.61 -19.89
CA LYS A 90 15.08 -5.36 -20.18
C LYS A 90 13.61 -5.40 -19.77
N GLU A 91 13.07 -6.59 -19.55
CA GLU A 91 11.80 -6.74 -18.83
C GLU A 91 12.11 -6.57 -17.34
N GLY A 92 11.30 -5.82 -16.60
CA GLY A 92 11.50 -5.68 -15.16
C GLY A 92 11.17 -6.99 -14.43
N LEU A 93 11.60 -7.11 -13.18
CA LEU A 93 11.26 -8.21 -12.28
C LEU A 93 10.37 -7.69 -11.14
N ARG A 94 9.07 -7.97 -11.20
CA ARG A 94 8.11 -7.57 -10.15
C ARG A 94 8.17 -8.57 -8.99
N ILE A 95 8.56 -8.10 -7.82
CA ILE A 95 8.58 -8.89 -6.59
C ILE A 95 7.19 -8.86 -5.98
N ARG A 96 6.53 -10.02 -5.91
CA ARG A 96 5.20 -10.19 -5.33
C ARG A 96 5.35 -10.86 -3.97
N LEU A 97 4.98 -10.16 -2.91
CA LEU A 97 4.99 -10.65 -1.55
C LEU A 97 3.65 -11.32 -1.24
N HIS A 98 3.67 -12.63 -1.00
CA HIS A 98 2.50 -13.39 -0.57
C HIS A 98 2.62 -13.65 0.93
N LEU A 99 1.85 -12.89 1.72
CA LEU A 99 1.94 -12.84 3.19
C LEU A 99 0.65 -13.30 3.89
N LEU A 100 -0.27 -13.94 3.18
CA LEU A 100 -1.61 -14.29 3.69
C LEU A 100 -1.56 -15.12 4.98
N ASP A 101 -0.62 -16.06 5.07
CA ASP A 101 -0.49 -16.96 6.23
C ASP A 101 0.30 -16.34 7.40
N VAL A 102 0.83 -15.13 7.22
CA VAL A 102 1.75 -14.42 8.12
C VAL A 102 1.45 -12.92 8.16
N PRO A 103 0.21 -12.51 8.52
CA PRO A 103 -0.22 -11.11 8.47
C PRO A 103 0.67 -10.17 9.29
N GLU A 104 1.31 -10.66 10.36
CA GLU A 104 2.24 -9.90 11.18
C GLU A 104 3.47 -9.42 10.39
N LEU A 105 3.87 -10.14 9.33
CA LEU A 105 4.94 -9.70 8.43
C LEU A 105 4.50 -8.60 7.47
N GLY A 106 3.19 -8.32 7.38
CA GLY A 106 2.65 -7.20 6.64
C GLY A 106 3.08 -5.84 7.19
N GLU A 107 3.32 -5.76 8.52
CA GLU A 107 3.79 -4.56 9.21
C GLU A 107 5.26 -4.24 8.92
N LEU A 108 6.04 -5.22 8.45
CA LEU A 108 7.42 -4.97 8.06
C LEU A 108 7.46 -3.97 6.90
N PRO A 109 8.33 -2.96 6.95
CA PRO A 109 8.44 -1.97 5.89
C PRO A 109 9.33 -2.53 4.77
N TRP A 110 8.78 -3.46 3.99
CA TRP A 110 9.41 -4.14 2.85
C TRP A 110 9.99 -3.18 1.82
N GLU A 111 9.51 -1.94 1.79
CA GLU A 111 9.98 -0.85 0.95
C GLU A 111 11.45 -0.49 1.25
N PHE A 112 11.94 -0.78 2.47
CA PHE A 112 13.34 -0.59 2.84
C PHE A 112 14.24 -1.77 2.48
N LEU A 113 13.76 -2.83 1.81
CA LEU A 113 14.59 -3.95 1.40
C LEU A 113 15.83 -3.45 0.63
N TYR A 114 17.03 -3.76 1.14
CA TYR A 114 18.28 -3.18 0.68
C TYR A 114 19.29 -4.26 0.28
N ASP A 115 19.79 -4.16 -0.95
CA ASP A 115 20.81 -5.06 -1.46
C ASP A 115 22.21 -4.48 -1.22
N GLN A 116 22.87 -4.92 -0.14
CA GLN A 116 24.21 -4.43 0.22
C GLN A 116 25.24 -4.67 -0.89
N SER A 117 25.09 -5.74 -1.69
CA SER A 117 26.04 -6.06 -2.76
C SER A 117 25.93 -5.12 -3.96
N ARG A 118 24.78 -4.44 -4.10
CA ARG A 118 24.50 -3.49 -5.20
C ARG A 118 24.36 -2.05 -4.72
N ASP A 119 24.48 -1.82 -3.41
CA ASP A 119 24.33 -0.52 -2.76
C ASP A 119 23.01 0.19 -3.15
N THR A 120 21.90 -0.56 -3.20
CA THR A 120 20.60 -0.02 -3.66
C THR A 120 19.41 -0.60 -2.92
N PHE A 121 18.38 0.25 -2.74
CA PHE A 121 17.04 -0.18 -2.39
C PHE A 121 16.30 -0.70 -3.62
N PHE A 122 15.46 -1.72 -3.44
CA PHE A 122 14.64 -2.26 -4.52
C PHE A 122 13.56 -1.27 -4.98
N VAL A 123 12.94 -0.55 -4.04
CA VAL A 123 11.85 0.41 -4.32
C VAL A 123 12.28 1.60 -5.18
N LEU A 124 13.58 1.92 -5.20
CA LEU A 124 14.12 3.01 -6.02
C LEU A 124 14.30 2.61 -7.49
N SER A 125 14.19 1.31 -7.81
CA SER A 125 14.30 0.81 -9.17
C SER A 125 12.92 0.53 -9.76
N THR A 126 12.63 1.19 -10.89
CA THR A 126 11.44 0.86 -11.70
C THR A 126 11.51 -0.55 -12.30
N GLU A 127 12.69 -1.17 -12.32
CA GLU A 127 12.89 -2.55 -12.79
C GLU A 127 12.51 -3.58 -11.73
N THR A 128 12.47 -3.22 -10.44
CA THR A 128 12.17 -4.17 -9.35
C THR A 128 11.09 -3.68 -8.39
N PRO A 129 9.86 -3.42 -8.87
CA PRO A 129 8.78 -3.01 -7.98
C PRO A 129 8.44 -4.13 -7.00
N ILE A 130 8.25 -3.76 -5.73
CA ILE A 130 7.75 -4.64 -4.68
C ILE A 130 6.25 -4.39 -4.53
N VAL A 131 5.44 -5.44 -4.61
CA VAL A 131 4.00 -5.37 -4.41
C VAL A 131 3.56 -6.38 -3.36
N ARG A 132 2.72 -5.95 -2.40
CA ARG A 132 1.97 -6.89 -1.55
C ARG A 132 0.89 -7.52 -2.43
N PHE A 133 0.95 -8.83 -2.61
CA PHE A 133 0.00 -9.56 -3.44
C PHE A 133 -1.07 -10.20 -2.56
N MET A 134 -2.33 -9.88 -2.84
CA MET A 134 -3.47 -10.57 -2.24
C MET A 134 -3.85 -11.74 -3.13
N ASP A 135 -3.79 -12.96 -2.58
CA ASP A 135 -4.27 -14.16 -3.26
C ASP A 135 -5.81 -14.14 -3.27
N LEU A 136 -6.38 -13.39 -4.21
CA LEU A 136 -7.81 -13.35 -4.44
C LEU A 136 -8.25 -14.64 -5.16
N SER A 137 -9.30 -15.28 -4.66
CA SER A 137 -9.93 -16.45 -5.28
C SER A 137 -10.55 -16.13 -6.66
N GLU A 138 -10.81 -14.86 -6.93
CA GLU A 138 -11.41 -14.38 -8.18
C GLU A 138 -10.36 -13.75 -9.10
N PRO A 139 -10.42 -14.00 -10.42
CA PRO A 139 -9.52 -13.35 -11.37
C PRO A 139 -9.74 -11.83 -11.35
N VAL A 140 -8.67 -11.08 -11.08
CA VAL A 140 -8.68 -9.62 -11.24
C VAL A 140 -8.90 -9.32 -12.73
N HIS A 141 -10.10 -8.90 -13.08
CA HIS A 141 -10.41 -8.47 -14.44
C HIS A 141 -9.54 -7.26 -14.79
N PRO A 142 -8.95 -7.19 -16.00
CA PRO A 142 -8.22 -6.02 -16.44
C PRO A 142 -9.09 -4.78 -16.27
N LEU A 143 -8.60 -3.80 -15.50
CA LEU A 143 -9.28 -2.54 -15.21
C LEU A 143 -9.19 -1.60 -16.43
N GLY A 144 -9.66 -2.07 -17.59
CA GLY A 144 -9.81 -1.24 -18.77
C GLY A 144 -10.85 -0.17 -18.48
N ILE A 145 -10.47 1.10 -18.57
CA ILE A 145 -11.35 2.25 -18.42
C ILE A 145 -11.30 3.01 -19.73
N GLU A 146 -12.47 3.24 -20.35
CA GLU A 146 -12.58 4.19 -21.44
C GLU A 146 -12.54 5.61 -20.86
N PRO A 147 -11.64 6.50 -21.31
CA PRO A 147 -11.60 7.87 -20.81
C PRO A 147 -12.96 8.59 -20.95
N PRO A 148 -13.29 9.52 -20.03
CA PRO A 148 -12.45 10.02 -18.95
C PRO A 148 -12.38 9.10 -17.73
N LEU A 149 -11.21 9.03 -17.10
CA LEU A 149 -11.05 8.48 -15.76
C LEU A 149 -11.72 9.43 -14.75
N ARG A 150 -12.94 9.08 -14.33
CA ARG A 150 -13.69 9.79 -13.28
C ARG A 150 -13.18 9.50 -11.87
N ILE A 151 -12.76 10.54 -11.17
CA ILE A 151 -12.24 10.52 -9.81
C ILE A 151 -13.17 11.35 -8.92
N ILE A 152 -13.68 10.75 -7.84
CA ILE A 152 -14.38 11.48 -6.78
C ILE A 152 -13.44 11.69 -5.59
N ALA A 153 -13.17 12.94 -5.26
CA ALA A 153 -12.33 13.33 -4.14
C ALA A 153 -13.18 13.83 -2.98
N MET A 154 -12.93 13.27 -1.80
CA MET A 154 -13.56 13.70 -0.55
C MET A 154 -12.52 14.27 0.40
N LEU A 155 -12.80 15.47 0.91
CA LEU A 155 -11.93 16.20 1.82
C LEU A 155 -12.59 16.28 3.20
N SER A 156 -12.17 15.43 4.13
CA SER A 156 -12.66 15.42 5.51
C SER A 156 -11.72 16.18 6.44
N ASN A 157 -12.24 17.22 7.09
CA ASN A 157 -11.52 18.00 8.10
C ASN A 157 -12.46 18.38 9.27
N PRO A 158 -12.87 17.41 10.10
CA PRO A 158 -13.81 17.64 11.19
C PRO A 158 -13.26 18.61 12.25
N SER A 159 -14.15 19.41 12.84
CA SER A 159 -13.80 20.52 13.74
C SER A 159 -13.25 20.09 15.12
N ASP A 160 -13.49 18.85 15.51
CA ASP A 160 -13.03 18.21 16.75
C ASP A 160 -11.75 17.36 16.56
N TYR A 161 -11.15 17.38 15.38
CA TYR A 161 -9.86 16.75 15.08
C TYR A 161 -8.77 17.79 14.81
N ALA A 162 -7.51 17.33 14.83
CA ALA A 162 -6.37 18.13 14.40
C ALA A 162 -6.61 18.64 12.97
N GLN A 163 -6.46 19.94 12.77
CA GLN A 163 -6.79 20.55 11.48
C GLN A 163 -5.75 20.19 10.42
N LEU A 164 -6.23 19.68 9.28
CA LEU A 164 -5.43 19.38 8.11
C LEU A 164 -5.59 20.48 7.06
N ASP A 165 -4.53 20.73 6.29
CA ASP A 165 -4.58 21.64 5.15
C ASP A 165 -5.13 20.89 3.91
N VAL A 166 -6.41 20.51 3.98
CA VAL A 166 -7.05 19.70 2.93
C VAL A 166 -7.13 20.46 1.60
N GLU A 167 -7.23 21.79 1.62
CA GLU A 167 -7.21 22.61 0.41
C GLU A 167 -5.86 22.55 -0.32
N LYS A 168 -4.75 22.51 0.43
CA LYS A 168 -3.43 22.29 -0.16
C LYS A 168 -3.32 20.93 -0.84
N GLU A 169 -3.85 19.88 -0.24
CA GLU A 169 -3.87 18.55 -0.87
C GLU A 169 -4.79 18.52 -2.11
N TRP A 170 -5.94 19.20 -2.07
CA TRP A 170 -6.81 19.38 -3.24
C TRP A 170 -6.12 20.15 -4.38
N ASN A 171 -5.41 21.23 -4.07
CA ASN A 171 -4.66 21.99 -5.07
C ASN A 171 -3.55 21.15 -5.69
N ARG A 172 -2.81 20.37 -4.89
CA ARG A 172 -1.79 19.43 -5.40
C ARG A 172 -2.39 18.37 -6.31
N LEU A 173 -3.57 17.83 -5.95
CA LEU A 173 -4.27 16.86 -6.79
C LEU A 173 -4.67 17.47 -8.13
N ASN A 174 -5.20 18.70 -8.14
CA ASN A 174 -5.53 19.43 -9.36
C ASN A 174 -4.30 19.74 -10.20
N GLU A 175 -3.22 20.22 -9.57
CA GLU A 175 -1.95 20.53 -10.25
C GLU A 175 -1.34 19.27 -10.88
N GLY A 176 -1.32 18.16 -10.15
CA GLY A 176 -0.75 16.89 -10.62
C GLY A 176 -1.56 16.23 -11.74
N LEU A 177 -2.85 16.54 -11.85
CA LEU A 177 -3.76 16.00 -12.88
C LEU A 177 -4.11 17.02 -13.97
N LYS A 178 -3.55 18.23 -13.91
CA LYS A 178 -3.95 19.36 -14.75
C LYS A 178 -3.98 19.02 -16.24
N ASP A 179 -2.86 18.51 -16.77
CA ASP A 179 -2.73 18.22 -18.20
C ASP A 179 -3.76 17.15 -18.64
N LEU A 180 -3.98 16.13 -17.82
CA LEU A 180 -4.96 15.07 -18.09
C LEU A 180 -6.41 15.56 -18.05
N ILE A 181 -6.70 16.54 -17.18
CA ILE A 181 -8.02 17.19 -17.11
C ILE A 181 -8.23 18.07 -18.35
N GLU A 182 -7.22 18.86 -18.74
CA GLU A 182 -7.28 19.71 -19.94
C GLU A 182 -7.44 18.90 -21.24
N GLU A 183 -6.85 17.70 -21.29
CA GLU A 183 -7.00 16.74 -22.40
C GLU A 183 -8.33 15.97 -22.38
N GLY A 184 -9.14 16.13 -21.32
CA GLY A 184 -10.39 15.37 -21.13
C GLY A 184 -10.17 13.88 -20.84
N ALA A 185 -8.95 13.49 -20.46
CA ALA A 185 -8.61 12.12 -20.08
C ALA A 185 -9.01 11.81 -18.62
N VAL A 186 -9.13 12.83 -17.76
CA VAL A 186 -9.53 12.72 -16.35
C VAL A 186 -10.65 13.71 -16.05
N GLU A 187 -11.63 13.27 -15.27
CA GLU A 187 -12.66 14.12 -14.68
C GLU A 187 -12.52 14.05 -13.16
N LEU A 188 -12.28 15.19 -12.51
CA LEU A 188 -12.07 15.27 -11.07
C LEU A 188 -13.26 16.00 -10.41
N THR A 189 -14.01 15.27 -9.58
CA THR A 189 -15.17 15.80 -8.85
C THR A 189 -14.87 15.88 -7.37
N ARG A 190 -15.10 17.03 -6.75
CA ARG A 190 -15.05 17.20 -5.29
C ARG A 190 -16.44 16.98 -4.70
N THR A 191 -16.54 16.25 -3.58
CA THR A 191 -17.81 16.11 -2.85
C THR A 191 -18.24 17.44 -2.23
N GLU A 192 -19.55 17.68 -2.12
CA GLU A 192 -20.09 18.92 -1.53
C GLU A 192 -19.81 18.99 -0.02
N SER A 193 -19.82 17.84 0.65
CA SER A 193 -19.46 17.66 2.05
C SER A 193 -18.66 16.38 2.24
N ALA A 194 -18.08 16.19 3.41
CA ALA A 194 -17.41 14.95 3.79
C ALA A 194 -18.32 14.03 4.60
N THR A 195 -19.64 14.07 4.36
CA THR A 195 -20.57 13.17 5.02
C THR A 195 -20.67 11.84 4.27
N PHE A 196 -20.95 10.75 4.98
CA PHE A 196 -21.17 9.45 4.36
C PHE A 196 -22.38 9.46 3.41
N ALA A 197 -23.45 10.17 3.79
CA ALA A 197 -24.64 10.33 2.96
C ALA A 197 -24.36 11.05 1.63
N GLU A 198 -23.46 12.03 1.63
CA GLU A 198 -23.01 12.71 0.41
C GLU A 198 -22.24 11.75 -0.50
N LEU A 199 -21.32 10.94 0.03
CA LEU A 199 -20.62 9.93 -0.77
C LEU A 199 -21.60 8.96 -1.43
N GLN A 200 -22.54 8.42 -0.66
CA GLN A 200 -23.57 7.52 -1.21
C GLN A 200 -24.42 8.20 -2.28
N THR A 201 -24.77 9.47 -2.08
CA THR A 201 -25.56 10.25 -3.04
C THR A 201 -24.78 10.48 -4.33
N ALA A 202 -23.49 10.82 -4.23
CA ALA A 202 -22.63 11.04 -5.38
C ALA A 202 -22.41 9.75 -6.19
N LEU A 203 -22.11 8.63 -5.52
CA LEU A 203 -21.90 7.32 -6.18
C LEU A 203 -23.17 6.80 -6.89
N ARG A 204 -24.37 7.12 -6.37
CA ARG A 204 -25.64 6.79 -7.05
C ARG A 204 -25.92 7.66 -8.28
N LYS A 205 -25.39 8.88 -8.33
CA LYS A 205 -25.67 9.85 -9.41
C LYS A 205 -24.79 9.60 -10.63
N ASN A 206 -23.54 9.20 -10.43
CA ASN A 206 -22.55 9.05 -11.50
C ASN A 206 -21.62 7.88 -11.23
N ASP A 207 -21.10 7.31 -12.31
CA ASP A 207 -20.02 6.34 -12.24
C ASP A 207 -18.69 7.02 -11.93
N TYR A 208 -18.04 6.60 -10.84
CA TYR A 208 -16.67 6.92 -10.52
C TYR A 208 -15.79 5.67 -10.52
N HIS A 209 -14.56 5.82 -11.00
CA HIS A 209 -13.56 4.75 -11.04
C HIS A 209 -12.59 4.82 -9.87
N VAL A 210 -12.36 6.03 -9.35
CA VAL A 210 -11.44 6.25 -8.23
C VAL A 210 -12.12 7.04 -7.13
N PHE A 211 -12.11 6.49 -5.92
CA PHE A 211 -12.39 7.23 -4.70
C PHE A 211 -11.08 7.74 -4.09
N HIS A 212 -10.93 9.06 -3.96
CA HIS A 212 -9.75 9.69 -3.37
C HIS A 212 -10.13 10.37 -2.05
N TYR A 213 -9.76 9.77 -0.93
CA TYR A 213 -10.04 10.30 0.40
C TYR A 213 -8.84 11.08 0.93
N ILE A 214 -9.09 12.28 1.46
CA ILE A 214 -8.13 13.12 2.17
C ILE A 214 -8.72 13.41 3.55
N GLY A 215 -8.08 12.92 4.61
CA GLY A 215 -8.58 13.15 5.95
C GLY A 215 -7.93 12.26 7.00
N HIS A 216 -8.55 12.19 8.18
CA HIS A 216 -8.06 11.34 9.26
C HIS A 216 -8.47 9.89 9.05
N GLY A 217 -7.58 8.99 9.49
CA GLY A 217 -7.85 7.58 9.72
C GLY A 217 -7.63 7.30 11.21
N VAL A 218 -8.45 6.42 11.77
CA VAL A 218 -8.34 5.96 13.16
C VAL A 218 -8.35 4.44 13.16
N TYR A 219 -7.83 3.85 14.23
CA TYR A 219 -7.86 2.41 14.46
C TYR A 219 -8.62 2.15 15.76
N ASP A 220 -9.55 1.21 15.73
CA ASP A 220 -10.26 0.74 16.92
C ASP A 220 -9.63 -0.58 17.37
N ASP A 221 -8.78 -0.52 18.40
CA ASP A 221 -8.12 -1.69 19.00
C ASP A 221 -9.13 -2.72 19.54
N SER A 222 -10.36 -2.31 19.88
CA SER A 222 -11.38 -3.21 20.42
C SER A 222 -12.11 -4.00 19.34
N ALA A 223 -12.25 -3.41 18.15
CA ALA A 223 -12.88 -4.03 16.99
C ALA A 223 -11.87 -4.66 16.02
N ASP A 224 -10.57 -4.44 16.24
CA ASP A 224 -9.48 -4.77 15.32
C ASP A 224 -9.76 -4.23 13.89
N ASP A 225 -10.29 -3.01 13.81
CA ASP A 225 -10.76 -2.43 12.55
C ASP A 225 -10.28 -0.98 12.38
N GLY A 226 -9.90 -0.65 11.15
CA GLY A 226 -9.59 0.71 10.73
C GLY A 226 -10.86 1.48 10.36
N ALA A 227 -10.87 2.79 10.58
CA ALA A 227 -11.96 3.66 10.16
C ALA A 227 -11.45 4.96 9.53
N LEU A 228 -12.18 5.45 8.52
CA LEU A 228 -11.98 6.78 7.97
C LEU A 228 -12.89 7.76 8.72
N VAL A 229 -12.36 8.90 9.12
CA VAL A 229 -13.13 9.90 9.88
C VAL A 229 -13.82 10.87 8.92
N PHE A 230 -15.09 10.60 8.59
CA PHE A 230 -15.96 11.51 7.87
C PHE A 230 -16.45 12.65 8.78
N THR A 231 -17.26 13.56 8.24
CA THR A 231 -18.00 14.54 9.04
C THR A 231 -19.45 14.10 9.24
N ASN A 232 -20.03 14.39 10.39
CA ASN A 232 -21.49 14.40 10.57
C ASN A 232 -22.09 15.76 10.12
N GLU A 233 -23.41 15.92 10.27
CA GLU A 233 -24.12 17.15 9.89
C GLU A 233 -23.68 18.40 10.70
N GLU A 234 -23.08 18.20 11.87
CA GLU A 234 -22.56 19.27 12.73
C GLU A 234 -21.09 19.61 12.42
N GLY A 235 -20.47 18.96 11.42
CA GLY A 235 -19.05 19.14 11.10
C GLY A 235 -18.12 18.53 12.15
N LYS A 236 -18.60 17.56 12.94
CA LYS A 236 -17.81 16.74 13.88
C LYS A 236 -17.41 15.42 13.24
N GLY A 237 -16.38 14.79 13.79
CA GLY A 237 -15.87 13.52 13.29
C GLY A 237 -16.92 12.42 13.41
N ASN A 238 -17.05 11.65 12.34
CA ASN A 238 -17.90 10.48 12.24
C ASN A 238 -17.08 9.32 11.67
N PRO A 239 -16.50 8.46 12.51
CA PRO A 239 -15.73 7.31 12.06
C PRO A 239 -16.62 6.34 11.27
N ILE A 240 -16.21 6.00 10.05
CA ILE A 240 -16.84 4.97 9.21
C ILE A 240 -15.86 3.81 9.08
N SER A 241 -16.28 2.62 9.50
CA SER A 241 -15.43 1.42 9.52
C SER A 241 -15.02 0.97 8.12
N SER A 242 -13.91 0.22 8.04
CA SER A 242 -13.42 -0.34 6.78
C SER A 242 -14.44 -1.26 6.13
N SER A 243 -15.18 -2.04 6.93
CA SER A 243 -16.24 -2.94 6.47
C SER A 243 -17.41 -2.20 5.78
N PHE A 244 -17.86 -1.07 6.34
CA PHE A 244 -18.87 -0.24 5.70
C PHE A 244 -18.34 0.42 4.41
N MET A 245 -17.09 0.86 4.40
CA MET A 245 -16.45 1.43 3.21
C MET A 245 -16.29 0.38 2.10
N ALA A 246 -15.80 -0.81 2.43
CA ALA A 246 -15.66 -1.91 1.49
C ALA A 246 -17.01 -2.26 0.88
N THR A 247 -18.06 -2.41 1.70
CA THR A 247 -19.43 -2.70 1.21
C THR A 247 -19.94 -1.62 0.25
N LEU A 248 -19.74 -0.34 0.58
CA LEU A 248 -20.18 0.77 -0.28
C LEU A 248 -19.44 0.81 -1.61
N LEU A 249 -18.12 0.61 -1.58
CA LEU A 249 -17.26 0.73 -2.76
C LEU A 249 -17.35 -0.52 -3.66
N ASP A 250 -17.58 -1.69 -3.10
CA ASP A 250 -17.77 -2.96 -3.83
C ASP A 250 -19.10 -2.99 -4.60
N ASP A 251 -20.17 -2.44 -4.02
CA ASP A 251 -21.48 -2.32 -4.69
C ASP A 251 -21.45 -1.29 -5.84
N HIS A 252 -20.45 -0.41 -5.88
CA HIS A 252 -20.25 0.54 -6.97
C HIS A 252 -19.46 -0.12 -8.12
N GLN A 253 -20.17 -0.78 -9.05
CA GLN A 253 -19.57 -1.58 -10.13
C GLN A 253 -18.50 -0.87 -10.99
N ALA A 254 -18.51 0.46 -11.07
CA ALA A 254 -17.49 1.21 -11.81
C ALA A 254 -16.22 1.47 -10.98
N MET A 255 -16.23 1.26 -9.66
CA MET A 255 -15.10 1.50 -8.77
C MET A 255 -13.94 0.56 -9.11
N ARG A 256 -12.73 1.10 -9.14
CA ARG A 256 -11.49 0.37 -9.49
C ARG A 256 -10.41 0.55 -8.44
N VAL A 257 -10.34 1.74 -7.85
CA VAL A 257 -9.30 2.11 -6.88
C VAL A 257 -9.89 2.99 -5.78
N ALA A 258 -9.54 2.68 -4.53
CA ALA A 258 -9.68 3.61 -3.41
C ALA A 258 -8.28 4.08 -2.99
N PHE A 259 -8.03 5.38 -3.06
CA PHE A 259 -6.81 6.00 -2.57
C PHE A 259 -7.09 6.70 -1.23
N LEU A 260 -6.45 6.23 -0.17
CA LEU A 260 -6.68 6.71 1.19
C LEU A 260 -5.49 7.54 1.64
N ASN A 261 -5.57 8.86 1.48
CA ASN A 261 -4.61 9.81 2.02
C ASN A 261 -4.96 10.14 3.48
N SER A 262 -4.72 9.16 4.35
CA SER A 262 -5.02 9.26 5.78
C SER A 262 -3.91 8.69 6.66
N CYS A 263 -3.77 9.24 7.86
CA CYS A 263 -2.91 8.65 8.89
C CYS A 263 -3.35 7.20 9.16
N GLU A 264 -2.37 6.30 9.38
CA GLU A 264 -2.57 4.86 9.64
C GLU A 264 -3.33 4.07 8.54
N GLY A 265 -3.50 4.62 7.33
CA GLY A 265 -4.26 3.98 6.25
C GLY A 265 -3.69 2.67 5.68
N ALA A 266 -2.54 2.21 6.18
CA ALA A 266 -1.85 0.98 5.77
C ALA A 266 -1.54 0.02 6.94
N ARG A 267 -2.18 0.22 8.11
CA ARG A 267 -2.04 -0.73 9.24
C ARG A 267 -2.80 -2.02 8.91
N VAL A 268 -2.13 -3.16 9.04
CA VAL A 268 -2.70 -4.48 8.75
C VAL A 268 -3.52 -4.93 9.97
N SER A 269 -4.75 -5.41 9.78
CA SER A 269 -5.51 -6.12 10.82
C SER A 269 -4.99 -7.56 10.93
N ASP A 270 -4.96 -8.10 12.15
CA ASP A 270 -4.53 -9.48 12.42
C ASP A 270 -5.56 -10.54 11.95
N THR A 271 -6.63 -10.12 11.28
CA THR A 271 -7.71 -11.01 10.85
C THR A 271 -7.24 -12.00 9.79
N LYS A 272 -7.16 -13.27 10.16
CA LYS A 272 -7.02 -14.39 9.21
C LYS A 272 -8.26 -14.48 8.33
N ALA A 273 -8.07 -14.44 7.02
CA ALA A 273 -9.11 -14.70 6.02
C ALA A 273 -9.68 -16.13 6.15
#